data_AF-A0A7S2C3E7-F1
#
_entry.id   AF-A0A7S2C3E7-F1
#
_cell.length_a   1.000
_cell.length_b   1.000
_cell.length_c   1.000
_cell.angle_alpha   90.00
_cell.angle_beta   90.00
_cell.angle_gamma   90.00
#
_symmetry.space_group_name_H-M   'P 1'
#
loop_
_entity.id
_entity.type
_entity.pdbx_description
1 polymer ?
#
loop_
_entity_poly.entity_id
_entity_poly.type
_entity_poly.pdbx_seq_one_letter_code
_entity_poly.pdbx_strand_id
1 'polypeptide(L)'
;RAQIYAGHLDVKTFKSARACIEAVRQDGRALWVTDLSQAAIPLDSNVALLAKILPPRVAVVVGSEGAGVSKTMLDAADRRIFLPMVGFTESFNISVAAALVLQRLLDAAGFKRSTNEHSQDHLPQEEMARLRLKWYLELARSEEQREVFIKLALAGGAPTFDDTRRPEEHREEQRASGMRKSAYLAE
;
A
#
# COMPACT_ATOMS: atom_id res chain seq x y z
N ARG A 1 13.85 9.17 -6.67
CA ARG A 1 12.80 8.27 -7.23
C ARG A 1 11.73 7.87 -6.21
N ALA A 2 12.05 7.56 -4.95
CA ALA A 2 11.05 7.27 -3.90
C ALA A 2 10.09 8.45 -3.61
N GLN A 3 10.56 9.70 -3.74
CA GLN A 3 9.75 10.92 -3.53
C GLN A 3 8.50 11.03 -4.42
N ILE A 4 8.49 10.47 -5.63
CA ILE A 4 7.33 10.57 -6.53
C ILE A 4 6.17 9.68 -6.06
N TYR A 5 6.47 8.54 -5.42
CA TYR A 5 5.45 7.62 -4.92
C TYR A 5 4.87 8.07 -3.57
N ALA A 6 5.64 8.81 -2.76
CA ALA A 6 5.20 9.30 -1.46
C ALA A 6 4.24 10.51 -1.54
N GLY A 7 4.20 11.25 -2.65
CA GLY A 7 3.33 12.43 -2.80
C GLY A 7 1.82 12.13 -2.70
N HIS A 8 1.44 10.87 -2.94
CA HIS A 8 0.06 10.41 -2.90
C HIS A 8 -0.25 9.54 -1.67
N LEU A 9 0.64 9.54 -0.67
CA LEU A 9 0.47 8.84 0.59
C LEU A 9 0.49 9.84 1.74
N ASP A 10 -0.52 9.80 2.60
CA ASP A 10 -0.50 10.57 3.84
C ASP A 10 0.45 9.91 4.84
N VAL A 11 1.53 10.61 5.19
CA VAL A 11 2.52 10.15 6.16
C VAL A 11 2.33 10.90 7.48
N LYS A 12 2.02 10.16 8.55
CA LYS A 12 1.89 10.71 9.90
C LYS A 12 2.93 10.10 10.83
N THR A 13 3.74 10.95 11.44
CA THR A 13 4.76 10.54 12.43
C THR A 13 4.24 10.80 13.84
N PHE A 14 4.49 9.86 14.75
CA PHE A 14 4.09 9.94 16.15
C PHE A 14 5.32 9.99 17.05
N LYS A 15 5.21 10.72 18.17
CA LYS A 15 6.30 10.84 19.17
C LYS A 15 6.53 9.56 19.96
N SER A 16 5.57 8.63 19.99
CA SER A 16 5.68 7.37 20.72
C SER A 16 4.76 6.29 20.13
N ALA A 17 5.07 5.03 20.44
CA ALA A 17 4.22 3.89 20.08
C ALA A 17 2.81 4.03 20.66
N ARG A 18 2.66 4.48 21.91
CA ARG A 18 1.36 4.69 22.56
C ARG A 18 0.50 5.72 21.84
N ALA A 19 1.08 6.85 21.45
CA ALA A 19 0.35 7.88 20.69
C ALA A 19 -0.12 7.37 19.32
N CYS A 20 0.69 6.53 18.66
CA CYS A 20 0.29 5.88 17.41
C CYS A 20 -0.88 4.90 17.65
N ILE A 21 -0.78 4.05 18.68
CA ILE A 21 -1.84 3.09 19.05
C ILE A 21 -3.15 3.84 19.32
N GLU A 22 -3.13 4.89 20.15
CA GLU A 22 -4.31 5.70 20.46
C GLU A 22 -4.95 6.28 19.20
N ALA A 23 -4.16 6.83 18.29
CA ALA A 23 -4.67 7.37 17.03
C ALA A 23 -5.29 6.29 16.12
N VAL A 24 -4.67 5.11 16.04
CA VAL A 24 -5.21 3.96 15.29
C VAL A 24 -6.55 3.51 15.87
N ARG A 25 -6.66 3.46 17.20
CA ARG A 25 -7.91 3.11 17.91
C ARG A 25 -8.99 4.16 17.70
N GLN A 26 -8.65 5.44 17.76
CA GLN A 26 -9.57 6.54 17.50
C GLN A 26 -10.13 6.52 16.07
N ASP A 27 -9.33 6.10 15.08
CA ASP A 27 -9.78 5.91 13.69
C ASP A 27 -10.56 4.58 13.49
N GLY A 28 -10.82 3.83 14.56
CA GLY A 28 -11.63 2.62 14.52
C GLY A 28 -10.99 1.46 13.75
N ARG A 29 -9.64 1.40 13.71
CA ARG A 29 -8.92 0.32 13.03
C ARG A 29 -8.51 -0.77 14.01
N ALA A 30 -8.64 -2.01 13.58
CA ALA A 30 -8.02 -3.14 14.27
C ALA A 30 -6.50 -3.12 14.05
N LEU A 31 -5.74 -3.35 15.12
CA LEU A 31 -4.28 -3.37 15.12
C LEU A 31 -3.77 -4.80 14.93
N TRP A 32 -3.28 -5.11 13.73
CA TRP A 32 -2.64 -6.40 13.42
C TRP A 32 -1.12 -6.22 13.40
N VAL A 33 -0.41 -7.06 14.14
CA VAL A 33 1.03 -6.89 14.37
C VAL A 33 1.81 -8.09 13.85
N THR A 34 2.84 -7.84 13.04
CA THR A 34 3.74 -8.92 12.60
C THR A 34 4.58 -9.42 13.76
N ASP A 35 4.58 -10.72 14.00
CA ASP A 35 5.31 -11.36 15.10
C ASP A 35 5.80 -12.74 14.64
N LEU A 36 7.02 -13.14 15.01
CA LEU A 36 7.58 -14.46 14.70
C LEU A 36 7.44 -15.44 15.88
N SER A 37 6.83 -15.00 16.98
CA SER A 37 6.56 -15.85 18.14
C SER A 37 5.46 -16.88 17.87
N GLN A 38 5.41 -17.92 18.71
CA GLN A 38 4.39 -18.96 18.66
C GLN A 38 2.96 -18.46 18.99
N ALA A 39 2.82 -17.21 19.44
CA ALA A 39 1.52 -16.58 19.66
C ALA A 39 0.91 -16.02 18.36
N ALA A 40 1.71 -15.91 17.28
CA ALA A 40 1.25 -15.39 16.00
C ALA A 40 0.49 -16.45 15.21
N ILE A 41 -0.59 -16.04 14.54
CA ILE A 41 -1.32 -16.90 13.63
C ILE A 41 -0.80 -16.74 12.19
N PRO A 42 -0.86 -17.78 11.35
CA PRO A 42 -0.39 -17.68 9.98
C PRO A 42 -1.29 -16.75 9.16
N LEU A 43 -0.67 -15.81 8.45
CA LEU A 43 -1.30 -15.05 7.38
C LEU A 43 -1.21 -15.86 6.09
N ASP A 44 -2.08 -16.87 5.99
CA ASP A 44 -2.06 -17.82 4.88
C ASP A 44 -2.40 -17.17 3.53
N SER A 45 -1.97 -17.83 2.47
CA SER A 45 -2.34 -17.56 1.09
C SER A 45 -3.81 -17.79 0.75
N ASN A 46 -4.55 -18.54 1.56
CA ASN A 46 -5.97 -18.81 1.33
C ASN A 46 -6.83 -17.55 1.54
N VAL A 47 -7.10 -16.86 0.43
CA VAL A 47 -7.88 -15.61 0.34
C VAL A 47 -9.26 -15.74 1.00
N ALA A 48 -9.97 -16.84 0.77
CA ALA A 48 -11.33 -17.02 1.28
C ALA A 48 -11.38 -17.18 2.82
N LEU A 49 -10.37 -17.83 3.40
CA LEU A 49 -10.25 -17.92 4.85
C LEU A 49 -9.81 -16.61 5.47
N LEU A 50 -8.84 -15.92 4.84
CA LEU A 50 -8.38 -14.62 5.31
C LEU A 50 -9.50 -13.57 5.28
N ALA A 51 -10.33 -13.56 4.23
CA ALA A 51 -11.48 -12.66 4.12
C ALA A 51 -12.48 -12.79 5.27
N LYS A 52 -12.67 -14.01 5.82
CA LYS A 52 -13.59 -14.25 6.95
C LYS A 52 -13.13 -13.62 8.26
N ILE A 53 -11.83 -13.42 8.42
CA ILE A 53 -11.23 -12.87 9.66
C ILE A 53 -10.77 -11.43 9.50
N LEU A 54 -10.78 -10.88 8.29
CA LEU A 54 -10.31 -9.53 7.97
C LEU A 54 -11.31 -8.49 8.52
N PRO A 55 -10.88 -7.58 9.42
CA PRO A 55 -11.76 -6.53 9.91
C PRO A 55 -12.01 -5.46 8.84
N PRO A 56 -13.13 -4.70 8.93
CA PRO A 56 -13.47 -3.66 7.96
C PRO A 56 -12.39 -2.58 7.79
N ARG A 57 -11.67 -2.25 8.87
CA ARG A 57 -10.53 -1.34 8.85
C ARG A 57 -9.38 -1.96 9.64
N VAL A 58 -8.23 -2.13 8.99
CA VAL A 58 -7.03 -2.72 9.60
C VAL A 58 -5.86 -1.75 9.54
N ALA A 59 -5.08 -1.71 10.60
CA ALA A 59 -3.75 -1.11 10.65
C ALA A 59 -2.74 -2.23 10.89
N VAL A 60 -1.76 -2.35 10.01
CA VAL A 60 -0.72 -3.37 10.09
C VAL A 60 0.56 -2.75 10.65
N VAL A 61 1.12 -3.37 11.67
CA VAL A 61 2.41 -2.98 12.24
C VAL A 61 3.47 -3.95 11.73
N VAL A 62 4.50 -3.38 11.10
CA VAL A 62 5.72 -4.08 10.71
C VAL A 62 6.86 -3.58 11.60
N GLY A 63 7.69 -4.48 12.10
CA GLY A 63 8.81 -4.18 13.00
C GLY A 63 9.98 -3.49 12.31
N SER A 64 10.96 -3.00 13.09
CA SER A 64 12.22 -2.53 12.54
C SER A 64 13.15 -3.68 12.18
N GLU A 65 14.11 -3.43 11.28
CA GLU A 65 15.13 -4.41 10.92
C GLU A 65 15.91 -4.88 12.15
N GLY A 66 16.13 -6.20 12.26
CA GLY A 66 16.80 -6.84 13.40
C GLY A 66 15.94 -6.95 14.67
N ALA A 67 15.46 -5.83 15.22
CA ALA A 67 14.77 -5.81 16.52
C ALA A 67 13.29 -6.24 16.48
N GLY A 68 12.70 -6.34 15.29
CA GLY A 68 11.29 -6.70 15.13
C GLY A 68 10.34 -5.64 15.70
N VAL A 69 9.18 -6.06 16.21
CA VAL A 69 8.16 -5.16 16.76
C VAL A 69 8.35 -4.99 18.27
N SER A 70 8.23 -3.75 18.76
CA SER A 70 8.31 -3.45 20.19
C SER A 70 7.25 -4.19 21.01
N LYS A 71 7.58 -4.55 22.26
CA LYS A 71 6.63 -5.16 23.21
C LYS A 71 5.34 -4.35 23.38
N THR A 72 5.46 -3.01 23.43
CA THR A 72 4.29 -2.11 23.50
C THR A 72 3.29 -2.32 22.38
N MET A 73 3.75 -2.55 21.15
CA MET A 73 2.88 -2.82 20.00
C MET A 73 2.32 -4.24 20.05
N LEU A 74 3.14 -5.23 20.45
CA LEU A 74 2.71 -6.63 20.61
C LEU A 74 1.63 -6.79 21.69
N ASP A 75 1.74 -6.06 22.79
CA ASP A 75 0.79 -6.08 23.91
C ASP A 75 -0.53 -5.38 23.54
N ALA A 76 -0.50 -4.43 22.60
CA ALA A 76 -1.67 -3.71 22.12
C ALA A 76 -2.36 -4.36 20.90
N ALA A 77 -1.81 -5.46 20.37
CA ALA A 77 -2.27 -6.11 19.17
C ALA A 77 -3.65 -6.77 19.36
N ASP A 78 -4.60 -6.50 18.46
CA ASP A 78 -5.83 -7.31 18.38
C ASP A 78 -5.54 -8.70 17.81
N ARG A 79 -4.51 -8.78 16.97
CA ARG A 79 -4.05 -10.02 16.36
C ARG A 79 -2.56 -9.95 16.05
N ARG A 80 -1.85 -11.03 16.36
CA ARG A 80 -0.46 -11.22 15.94
C ARG A 80 -0.44 -12.14 14.73
N ILE A 81 0.27 -11.75 13.68
CA ILE A 81 0.30 -12.45 12.40
C ILE A 81 1.73 -12.72 11.97
N PHE A 82 1.95 -13.81 11.24
CA PHE A 82 3.24 -14.07 10.60
C PHE A 82 3.04 -14.55 9.16
N LEU A 83 4.04 -14.32 8.32
CA LEU A 83 4.10 -14.92 6.99
C LEU A 83 4.71 -16.31 7.12
N PRO A 84 4.02 -17.39 6.74
CA PRO A 84 4.61 -18.72 6.73
C PRO A 84 5.88 -18.73 5.87
N MET A 85 6.97 -19.26 6.43
CA MET A 85 8.27 -19.38 5.78
C MET A 85 8.66 -20.86 5.70
N VAL A 86 9.36 -21.22 4.62
CA VAL A 86 9.93 -22.54 4.43
C VAL A 86 11.43 -22.38 4.19
N GLY A 87 12.24 -23.19 4.88
CA GLY A 87 13.70 -23.16 4.80
C GLY A 87 14.35 -22.63 6.08
N PHE A 88 15.63 -22.25 5.97
CA PHE A 88 16.48 -21.88 7.11
C PHE A 88 16.46 -20.39 7.44
N THR A 89 15.70 -19.58 6.70
CA THR A 89 15.62 -18.14 6.97
C THR A 89 14.67 -17.86 8.13
N GLU A 90 15.12 -17.02 9.06
CA GLU A 90 14.36 -16.67 10.25
C GLU A 90 13.40 -15.50 10.00
N SER A 91 13.60 -14.72 8.92
CA SER A 91 12.72 -13.60 8.57
C SER A 91 12.90 -13.15 7.12
N PHE A 92 11.86 -12.52 6.56
CA PHE A 92 11.97 -11.77 5.32
C PHE A 92 12.58 -10.38 5.57
N ASN A 93 13.16 -9.80 4.52
CA ASN A 93 13.44 -8.37 4.49
C ASN A 93 12.16 -7.57 4.83
N ILE A 94 12.29 -6.51 5.64
CA ILE A 94 11.15 -5.71 6.12
C ILE A 94 10.24 -5.20 4.99
N SER A 95 10.81 -4.74 3.88
CA SER A 95 10.04 -4.23 2.74
C SER A 95 9.31 -5.34 1.99
N VAL A 96 9.93 -6.53 1.91
CA VAL A 96 9.32 -7.73 1.33
C VAL A 96 8.18 -8.22 2.22
N ALA A 97 8.39 -8.28 3.53
CA ALA A 97 7.35 -8.64 4.49
C ALA A 97 6.15 -7.68 4.41
N ALA A 98 6.40 -6.36 4.41
CA ALA A 98 5.36 -5.36 4.27
C ALA A 98 4.58 -5.52 2.95
N ALA A 99 5.29 -5.70 1.83
CA ALA A 99 4.66 -5.89 0.52
C ALA A 99 3.79 -7.17 0.48
N LEU A 100 4.31 -8.29 0.99
CA LEU A 100 3.57 -9.56 1.03
C LEU A 100 2.34 -9.47 1.94
N VAL A 101 2.46 -8.89 3.13
CA VAL A 101 1.31 -8.71 4.03
C VAL A 101 0.24 -7.84 3.37
N LEU A 102 0.60 -6.67 2.83
CA LEU A 102 -0.35 -5.78 2.15
C LEU A 102 -1.02 -6.46 0.95
N GLN A 103 -0.25 -7.18 0.14
CA GLN A 103 -0.75 -7.94 -0.99
C GLN A 103 -1.82 -8.96 -0.56
N ARG A 104 -1.55 -9.77 0.48
CA ARG A 104 -2.51 -10.76 1.01
C ARG A 104 -3.80 -10.11 1.51
N LEU A 105 -3.68 -9.00 2.25
CA LEU A 105 -4.83 -8.30 2.79
C LEU A 105 -5.68 -7.65 1.69
N LEU A 106 -5.05 -7.07 0.68
CA LEU A 106 -5.75 -6.51 -0.48
C LEU A 106 -6.45 -7.61 -1.30
N ASP A 107 -5.80 -8.76 -1.49
CA ASP A 107 -6.43 -9.91 -2.17
C ASP A 107 -7.66 -10.41 -1.37
N ALA A 108 -7.54 -10.52 -0.04
CA ALA A 108 -8.63 -10.91 0.85
C ALA A 108 -9.75 -9.87 0.96
N ALA A 109 -9.42 -8.58 0.81
CA ALA A 109 -10.41 -7.51 0.73
C ALA A 109 -11.18 -7.50 -0.60
N GLY A 110 -10.84 -8.37 -1.55
CA GLY A 110 -11.50 -8.44 -2.85
C GLY A 110 -11.06 -7.34 -3.82
N PHE A 111 -9.89 -6.73 -3.60
CA PHE A 111 -9.36 -5.68 -4.47
C PHE A 111 -8.96 -6.28 -5.84
N LYS A 112 -9.88 -6.27 -6.80
CA LYS A 112 -9.60 -6.66 -8.20
C LYS A 112 -8.65 -5.63 -8.79
N ARG A 113 -7.41 -6.06 -9.08
CA ARG A 113 -6.35 -5.18 -9.64
C ARG A 113 -6.32 -5.18 -11.17
N SER A 114 -7.05 -6.08 -11.83
CA SER A 114 -7.11 -6.18 -13.28
C SER A 114 -8.16 -5.25 -13.89
N THR A 115 -9.09 -4.73 -13.08
CA THR A 115 -10.16 -3.81 -13.51
C THR A 115 -10.31 -2.72 -12.45
N ASN A 116 -10.71 -1.50 -12.84
CA ASN A 116 -10.88 -0.39 -11.89
C ASN A 116 -12.25 -0.39 -11.17
N GLU A 117 -13.00 -1.49 -11.27
CA GLU A 117 -14.37 -1.67 -10.76
C GLU A 117 -14.54 -1.45 -9.26
N HIS A 118 -13.45 -1.49 -8.46
CA HIS A 118 -13.52 -1.42 -6.99
C HIS A 118 -12.87 -0.17 -6.39
N SER A 119 -12.45 0.78 -7.23
CA SER A 119 -11.70 1.95 -6.75
C SER A 119 -12.57 3.12 -6.27
N GLN A 120 -13.89 3.08 -6.48
CA GLN A 120 -14.75 4.27 -6.31
C GLN A 120 -15.59 4.32 -5.03
N ASP A 121 -15.74 3.21 -4.30
CA ASP A 121 -16.76 3.11 -3.22
C ASP A 121 -16.19 3.14 -1.79
N HIS A 122 -14.88 3.27 -1.63
CA HIS A 122 -14.24 3.22 -0.29
C HIS A 122 -13.97 4.59 0.33
N LEU A 123 -14.19 5.69 -0.41
CA LEU A 123 -14.03 7.07 0.05
C LEU A 123 -15.32 7.87 -0.21
N PRO A 124 -15.69 8.82 0.67
CA PRO A 124 -16.75 9.76 0.39
C PRO A 124 -16.48 10.51 -0.93
N GLN A 125 -17.51 10.71 -1.75
CA GLN A 125 -17.37 11.34 -3.08
C GLN A 125 -16.73 12.73 -3.02
N GLU A 126 -17.07 13.51 -1.99
CA GLU A 126 -16.47 14.83 -1.74
C GLU A 126 -14.97 14.73 -1.45
N GLU A 127 -14.57 13.78 -0.61
CA GLU A 127 -13.17 13.55 -0.28
C GLU A 127 -12.38 13.07 -1.51
N MET A 128 -12.95 12.16 -2.29
CA MET A 128 -12.36 11.69 -3.54
C MET A 128 -12.20 12.83 -4.55
N ALA A 129 -13.22 13.68 -4.73
CA ALA A 129 -13.15 14.84 -5.64
C ALA A 129 -12.06 15.82 -5.21
N ARG A 130 -11.96 16.11 -3.90
CA ARG A 130 -10.93 16.99 -3.33
C ARG A 130 -9.52 16.43 -3.55
N LEU A 131 -9.30 15.15 -3.24
CA LEU A 131 -7.99 14.49 -3.44
C LEU A 131 -7.62 14.43 -4.92
N ARG A 132 -8.57 14.10 -5.79
CA ARG A 132 -8.37 14.07 -7.24
C ARG A 132 -7.92 15.42 -7.77
N LEU A 133 -8.60 16.50 -7.40
CA LEU A 133 -8.22 17.85 -7.83
C LEU A 133 -6.81 18.21 -7.33
N LYS A 134 -6.52 17.94 -6.06
CA LYS A 134 -5.18 18.17 -5.49
C LYS A 134 -4.09 17.47 -6.31
N TRP A 135 -4.22 16.15 -6.51
CA TRP A 135 -3.20 15.35 -7.21
C TRP A 135 -3.07 15.73 -8.68
N TYR A 136 -4.18 16.04 -9.35
CA TYR A 136 -4.17 16.50 -10.73
C TYR A 136 -3.38 17.81 -10.88
N LEU A 137 -3.55 18.75 -9.95
CA LEU A 137 -2.76 19.99 -9.93
C LEU A 137 -1.27 19.73 -9.66
N GLU A 138 -0.93 18.79 -8.77
CA GLU A 138 0.46 18.41 -8.46
C GLU A 138 1.15 17.66 -9.61
N LEU A 139 0.39 16.96 -10.46
CA LEU A 139 0.89 16.21 -11.61
C LEU A 139 1.13 17.07 -12.86
N ALA A 140 0.45 18.21 -12.98
CA ALA A 140 0.57 19.10 -14.13
C ALA A 140 1.99 19.69 -14.22
N ARG A 141 2.60 19.62 -15.40
CA ARG A 141 3.95 20.17 -15.67
C ARG A 141 3.93 21.42 -16.56
N SER A 142 2.77 21.77 -17.10
CA SER A 142 2.53 22.97 -17.91
C SER A 142 1.13 23.53 -17.64
N GLU A 143 0.90 24.78 -18.04
CA GLU A 143 -0.41 25.43 -17.88
C GLU A 143 -1.51 24.73 -18.70
N GLU A 144 -1.18 24.31 -19.93
CA GLU A 144 -2.10 23.52 -20.76
C GLU A 144 -2.51 22.21 -20.09
N GLN A 145 -1.55 21.47 -19.51
CA GLN A 145 -1.85 20.25 -18.75
C GLN A 145 -2.71 20.55 -17.52
N ARG A 146 -2.45 21.67 -16.84
CA ARG A 146 -3.20 22.09 -15.66
C ARG A 146 -4.68 22.34 -16.00
N GLU A 147 -4.97 23.05 -17.08
CA GLU A 147 -6.34 23.29 -17.53
C GLU A 147 -7.07 21.97 -17.88
N VAL A 148 -6.39 21.08 -18.61
CA VAL A 148 -6.94 19.76 -18.97
C VAL A 148 -7.22 18.94 -17.72
N PHE A 149 -6.27 18.89 -16.79
CA PHE A 149 -6.42 18.13 -15.56
C PHE A 149 -7.52 18.70 -14.66
N ILE A 150 -7.68 20.01 -14.52
CA ILE A 150 -8.82 20.60 -13.79
C ILE A 150 -10.16 20.15 -14.40
N LYS A 151 -10.30 20.22 -15.73
CA LYS A 151 -11.51 19.76 -16.43
C LYS A 151 -11.80 18.29 -16.14
N LEU A 152 -10.76 17.44 -16.18
CA LEU A 152 -10.90 16.02 -15.84
C LEU A 152 -11.28 15.80 -14.37
N ALA A 153 -10.71 16.56 -13.42
CA ALA A 153 -11.06 16.43 -12.01
C ALA A 153 -12.54 16.74 -11.77
N LEU A 154 -13.04 17.82 -12.36
CA LEU A 154 -14.44 18.25 -12.27
C LEU A 154 -15.40 17.28 -12.96
N ALA A 155 -14.95 16.58 -14.00
CA ALA A 155 -15.72 15.55 -14.71
C ALA A 155 -15.74 14.18 -13.99
N GLY A 156 -15.19 14.08 -12.78
CA GLY A 156 -15.14 12.81 -12.03
C GLY A 156 -13.87 11.98 -12.28
N GLY A 157 -12.89 12.54 -12.98
CA GLY A 157 -11.59 11.93 -13.25
C GLY A 157 -11.42 11.47 -14.69
N ALA A 158 -10.17 11.16 -15.04
CA ALA A 158 -9.85 10.51 -16.30
C ALA A 158 -10.49 9.11 -16.36
N PRO A 159 -10.86 8.65 -17.58
CA PRO A 159 -11.28 7.27 -17.78
C PRO A 159 -10.23 6.32 -17.21
N THR A 160 -10.72 5.30 -16.50
CA THR A 160 -9.86 4.28 -15.95
C THR A 160 -9.32 3.37 -17.05
N PHE A 161 -8.11 2.85 -16.90
CA PHE A 161 -7.55 1.92 -17.89
C PHE A 161 -8.25 0.55 -17.79
N ASP A 162 -8.54 -0.06 -18.94
CA ASP A 162 -9.05 -1.44 -19.01
C ASP A 162 -7.95 -2.46 -18.66
N ASP A 163 -6.70 -2.16 -19.00
CA ASP A 163 -5.52 -2.92 -18.61
C ASP A 163 -4.59 -2.03 -17.77
N THR A 164 -4.31 -2.46 -16.54
CA THR A 164 -3.43 -1.71 -15.64
C THR A 164 -1.96 -1.77 -16.04
N ARG A 165 -1.60 -2.63 -16.99
CA ARG A 165 -0.26 -2.74 -17.54
C ARG A 165 -0.05 -1.65 -18.60
N ARG A 166 1.19 -1.16 -18.69
CA ARG A 166 1.57 -0.27 -19.79
C ARG A 166 1.46 -0.99 -21.15
N PRO A 167 0.99 -0.32 -22.23
CA PRO A 167 0.96 -0.86 -23.58
C PRO A 167 2.33 -1.35 -24.05
N GLU A 168 2.36 -2.29 -25.00
CA GLU A 168 3.62 -2.85 -25.50
C GLU A 168 4.46 -1.81 -26.25
N GLU A 169 3.84 -0.92 -27.02
CA GLU A 169 4.50 0.22 -27.70
C GLU A 169 5.37 1.04 -26.73
N HIS A 170 4.83 1.37 -25.56
CA HIS A 170 5.58 2.10 -24.52
C HIS A 170 6.79 1.31 -23.99
N ARG A 171 6.71 -0.03 -23.95
CA ARG A 171 7.82 -0.89 -23.51
C ARG A 171 8.87 -1.02 -24.61
N GLU A 172 8.46 -1.10 -25.86
CA GLU A 172 9.33 -1.12 -27.03
C GLU A 172 10.12 0.18 -27.13
N GLU A 173 9.48 1.33 -26.94
CA GLU A 173 10.16 2.63 -26.84
C GLU A 173 11.21 2.67 -25.72
N GLN A 174 10.91 2.12 -24.54
CA GLN A 174 11.89 2.03 -23.44
C GLN A 174 13.06 1.09 -23.76
N ARG A 175 12.79 -0.04 -24.44
CA ARG A 175 13.82 -0.97 -24.90
C ARG A 175 14.71 -0.33 -25.97
N ALA A 176 14.11 0.40 -26.92
CA ALA A 176 14.78 1.05 -28.03
C ALA A 176 15.57 2.30 -27.60
N SER A 177 15.05 3.09 -26.65
CA SER A 177 15.70 4.29 -26.12
C SER A 177 16.93 4.02 -25.25
N GLY A 178 17.30 2.75 -25.04
CA GLY A 178 18.54 2.39 -24.36
C GLY A 178 18.61 2.86 -22.90
N MET A 179 17.48 3.23 -22.27
CA MET A 179 17.39 3.47 -20.83
C MET A 179 17.58 2.15 -20.07
N ARG A 180 18.81 1.62 -20.11
CA ARG A 180 19.33 0.80 -19.02
C ARG A 180 19.18 1.67 -17.78
N LYS A 181 18.27 1.31 -16.87
CA LYS A 181 18.44 1.69 -15.45
C LYS A 181 19.87 1.29 -15.13
N SER A 182 20.74 2.29 -14.98
CA SER A 182 22.16 2.20 -14.70
C SER A 182 22.51 0.88 -14.04
N ALA A 183 23.31 0.09 -14.75
CA ALA A 183 23.82 -1.18 -14.33
C ALA A 183 24.39 -1.07 -12.91
N TYR A 184 23.97 -1.99 -12.05
CA TYR A 184 24.83 -2.50 -11.00
C TYR A 184 26.06 -3.11 -11.71
N LEU A 185 27.11 -2.31 -11.87
CA LEU A 185 28.47 -2.81 -12.03
C LEU A 185 29.18 -2.41 -10.75
N ALA A 186 29.24 -3.35 -9.83
CA ALA A 186 30.28 -3.36 -8.81
C ALA A 186 31.52 -3.96 -9.48
N GLU A 187 32.49 -3.11 -9.78
CA GLU A 187 33.90 -3.43 -9.60
C GLU A 187 34.35 -2.75 -8.31
#